data_AF-A0A351XD49-F1
#
_entry.id   AF-A0A351XD49-F1
#
_cell.length_a   1.000
_cell.length_b   1.000
_cell.length_c   1.000
_cell.angle_alpha   90.00
_cell.angle_beta   90.00
_cell.angle_gamma   90.00
#
_symmetry.space_group_name_H-M   'P 1'
#
loop_
_entity.id
_entity.type
_entity.pdbx_description
1 polymer ?
#
loop_
_entity_poly.entity_id
_entity_poly.type
_entity_poly.pdbx_seq_one_letter_code
_entity_poly.pdbx_strand_id
1 'polypeptide(L)'
;MPPVPDSDAPRNGSTGNAHALVGWLVMAVLLLAAAFSIAVAATGGGDRLLAVTIGDSVAFDADPGIRAALEATGDVRVESRSYGGIGVLRPGFDGYLAEALLAGPDVVVVMLGGWDQVGILADPEAYGRRLDEVVDRMVDGGAIVIWLGMPPTPPSEHLEPARRAANAQFEALAGRHG
;
A
#
# COMPACT_ATOMS: atom_id res chain seq x y z
N MET A 1 4.90 63.16 19.37
CA MET A 1 5.54 62.04 20.08
C MET A 1 6.37 61.26 19.06
N PRO A 2 7.64 60.94 19.35
CA PRO A 2 8.50 60.16 18.47
C PRO A 2 8.11 58.65 18.54
N PRO A 3 8.44 57.84 17.52
CA PRO A 3 8.23 56.40 17.58
C PRO A 3 9.20 55.76 18.58
N VAL A 4 8.67 54.86 19.41
CA VAL A 4 9.46 54.03 20.32
C VAL A 4 10.15 52.93 19.50
N PRO A 5 11.47 52.71 19.64
CA PRO A 5 12.15 51.60 19.00
C PRO A 5 11.97 50.33 19.84
N ASP A 6 11.29 49.33 19.31
CA ASP A 6 11.32 47.98 19.88
C ASP A 6 12.60 47.28 19.42
N SER A 7 13.60 47.36 20.27
CA SER A 7 14.80 46.55 20.22
C SER A 7 14.62 45.36 21.16
N ASP A 8 14.08 44.26 20.64
CA ASP A 8 14.21 42.94 21.27
C ASP A 8 14.28 41.85 20.21
N ALA A 9 15.52 41.46 19.89
CA ALA A 9 15.81 40.13 19.40
C ALA A 9 17.04 39.61 20.15
N PRO A 10 16.97 38.39 20.69
CA PRO A 10 18.05 37.46 20.44
C PRO A 10 17.55 36.20 19.73
N ARG A 11 18.45 35.73 18.85
CA ARG A 11 18.35 34.58 17.98
C ARG A 11 18.38 33.25 18.76
N ASN A 12 17.89 32.19 18.08
CA ASN A 12 18.13 30.75 18.27
C ASN A 12 17.03 30.02 19.09
N GLY A 13 16.53 28.84 18.69
CA GLY A 13 17.16 27.84 17.83
C GLY A 13 16.19 27.14 16.87
N SER A 14 16.70 26.97 15.65
CA SER A 14 16.26 25.98 14.67
C SER A 14 16.38 24.56 15.28
N THR A 15 15.31 24.04 15.86
CA THR A 15 15.16 22.60 16.14
C THR A 15 14.33 21.87 15.07
N GLY A 16 13.72 22.60 14.12
CA GLY A 16 12.91 22.03 13.05
C GLY A 16 13.68 21.27 11.97
N ASN A 17 14.98 21.52 11.82
CA ASN A 17 15.75 20.95 10.70
C ASN A 17 16.40 19.59 11.03
N ALA A 18 16.64 19.29 12.31
CA ALA A 18 17.34 18.06 12.69
C ALA A 18 16.46 16.81 12.46
N HIS A 19 15.17 16.86 12.79
CA HIS A 19 14.24 15.75 12.55
C HIS A 19 13.95 15.53 11.06
N ALA A 20 13.87 16.60 10.27
CA ALA A 20 13.70 16.53 8.82
C ALA A 20 14.96 15.98 8.13
N LEU A 21 16.15 16.39 8.56
CA LEU A 21 17.44 15.88 8.05
C LEU A 21 17.65 14.41 8.42
N VAL A 22 17.30 14.00 9.64
CA VAL A 22 17.37 12.59 10.08
C VAL A 22 16.36 11.74 9.32
N GLY A 23 15.13 12.21 9.13
CA GLY A 23 14.13 11.52 8.31
C GLY A 23 14.56 11.37 6.85
N TRP A 24 15.20 12.39 6.29
CA TRP A 24 15.73 12.35 4.92
C TRP A 24 16.92 11.40 4.77
N LEU A 25 17.83 11.35 5.76
CA LEU A 25 18.93 10.40 5.79
C LEU A 25 18.44 8.96 5.93
N VAL A 26 17.45 8.69 6.78
CA VAL A 26 16.83 7.36 6.91
C VAL A 26 16.16 6.96 5.61
N MET A 27 15.41 7.87 4.97
CA MET A 27 14.80 7.63 3.65
C MET A 27 15.86 7.32 2.59
N ALA A 28 16.95 8.10 2.54
CA ALA A 28 18.03 7.90 1.57
C ALA A 28 18.73 6.55 1.77
N VAL A 29 18.97 6.14 3.02
CA VAL A 29 19.55 4.83 3.34
C VAL A 29 18.59 3.69 2.96
N LEU A 30 17.29 3.83 3.23
CA LEU A 30 16.29 2.84 2.82
C LEU A 30 16.17 2.73 1.29
N LEU A 31 16.21 3.86 0.58
CA LEU A 31 16.20 3.88 -0.89
C LEU A 31 17.47 3.26 -1.47
N LEU A 32 18.64 3.52 -0.86
CA LEU A 32 19.90 2.91 -1.26
C LEU A 32 19.93 1.40 -0.96
N ALA A 33 19.41 0.97 0.18
CA ALA A 33 19.29 -0.44 0.53
C ALA A 33 18.34 -1.17 -0.42
N ALA A 34 17.18 -0.58 -0.73
CA ALA A 34 16.24 -1.12 -1.71
C ALA A 34 16.87 -1.19 -3.11
N ALA A 35 17.54 -0.13 -3.57
CA ALA A 35 18.23 -0.13 -4.86
C ALA A 35 19.35 -1.18 -4.93
N PHE A 36 20.07 -1.40 -3.83
CA PHE A 36 21.10 -2.44 -3.75
C PHE A 36 20.50 -3.85 -3.75
N SER A 37 19.40 -4.07 -3.02
CA SER A 37 18.65 -5.34 -3.06
C SER A 37 18.09 -5.64 -4.45
N ILE A 38 17.60 -4.63 -5.16
CA ILE A 38 17.11 -4.75 -6.55
C ILE A 38 18.27 -5.05 -7.50
N ALA A 39 19.41 -4.36 -7.37
CA ALA A 39 20.58 -4.60 -8.20
C ALA A 39 21.16 -6.02 -8.00
N VAL A 40 21.15 -6.53 -6.77
CA VAL A 40 21.57 -7.91 -6.47
C VAL A 40 20.60 -8.92 -7.07
N ALA A 41 19.28 -8.67 -7.01
CA ALA A 41 18.27 -9.49 -7.67
C ALA A 41 18.41 -9.46 -9.21
N ALA A 42 18.71 -8.28 -9.80
CA ALA A 42 18.87 -8.07 -11.24
C ALA A 42 20.12 -8.73 -11.85
N THR A 43 21.10 -9.14 -11.03
CA THR A 43 22.24 -9.96 -11.51
C THR A 43 21.88 -11.43 -11.77
N GLY A 44 20.68 -11.88 -11.38
CA GLY A 44 20.11 -13.17 -11.75
C GLY A 44 19.25 -13.04 -13.02
N GLY A 45 19.86 -13.22 -14.19
CA GLY A 45 19.27 -12.88 -15.49
C GLY A 45 17.88 -13.45 -15.83
N GLY A 46 17.16 -12.72 -16.69
CA GLY A 46 16.27 -13.28 -17.70
C GLY A 46 14.83 -12.76 -17.71
N ASP A 47 14.13 -12.83 -16.58
CA ASP A 47 12.70 -12.52 -16.52
C ASP A 47 12.43 -11.33 -15.60
N ARG A 48 11.67 -10.36 -16.12
CA ARG A 48 11.14 -9.25 -15.31
C ARG A 48 10.17 -9.81 -14.28
N LEU A 49 10.25 -9.31 -13.05
CA LEU A 49 9.27 -9.63 -12.01
C LEU A 49 7.87 -9.28 -12.49
N LEU A 50 6.93 -10.21 -12.33
CA LEU A 50 5.53 -10.00 -12.61
C LEU A 50 4.84 -9.48 -11.35
N ALA A 51 4.44 -8.21 -11.37
CA ALA A 51 3.54 -7.65 -10.38
C ALA A 51 2.11 -7.65 -10.93
N VAL A 52 1.16 -8.14 -10.15
CA VAL A 52 -0.27 -8.01 -10.41
C VAL A 52 -0.88 -7.05 -9.41
N THR A 53 -1.55 -6.01 -9.89
CA THR A 53 -2.35 -5.12 -9.03
C THR A 53 -3.80 -5.61 -9.01
N ILE A 54 -4.34 -5.82 -7.81
CA ILE A 54 -5.75 -6.15 -7.59
C ILE A 54 -6.40 -5.06 -6.75
N GLY A 55 -7.62 -4.66 -7.12
CA GLY A 55 -8.29 -3.62 -6.36
C GLY A 55 -9.68 -3.25 -6.85
N ASP A 56 -10.28 -2.27 -6.17
CA ASP A 56 -11.59 -1.75 -6.52
C ASP A 56 -11.51 -0.55 -7.49
N SER A 57 -12.58 0.25 -7.61
CA SER A 57 -12.59 1.44 -8.46
C SER A 57 -11.55 2.49 -8.05
N VAL A 58 -11.20 2.59 -6.77
CA VAL A 58 -10.16 3.52 -6.32
C VAL A 58 -8.79 3.05 -6.79
N ALA A 59 -8.57 1.73 -6.80
CA ALA A 59 -7.33 1.14 -7.31
C ALA A 59 -7.21 1.28 -8.82
N PHE A 60 -8.33 1.18 -9.54
CA PHE A 60 -8.37 1.42 -10.98
C PHE A 60 -7.83 2.80 -11.36
N ASP A 61 -8.17 3.83 -10.59
CA ASP A 61 -7.65 5.19 -10.79
C ASP A 61 -6.16 5.32 -10.41
N ALA A 62 -5.69 4.53 -9.43
CA ALA A 62 -4.31 4.53 -8.96
C ALA A 62 -3.36 3.68 -9.83
N ASP A 63 -3.88 2.65 -10.51
CA ASP A 63 -3.14 1.64 -11.26
C ASP A 63 -2.17 2.23 -12.30
N PRO A 64 -2.52 3.27 -13.08
CA PRO A 64 -1.57 3.89 -14.01
C PRO A 64 -0.32 4.45 -13.31
N GLY A 65 -0.50 5.05 -12.13
CA GLY A 65 0.59 5.59 -11.33
C GLY A 65 1.46 4.49 -10.71
N ILE A 66 0.83 3.45 -10.16
CA ILE A 66 1.53 2.27 -9.61
C ILE A 66 2.34 1.58 -10.71
N ARG A 67 1.72 1.32 -11.87
CA ARG A 67 2.38 0.76 -13.05
C ARG A 67 3.59 1.59 -13.45
N ALA A 68 3.40 2.89 -13.67
CA ALA A 68 4.48 3.76 -14.12
C ALA A 68 5.66 3.76 -13.14
N ALA A 69 5.38 3.79 -11.84
CA ALA A 69 6.43 3.77 -10.80
C ALA A 69 7.21 2.45 -10.79
N LEU A 70 6.53 1.31 -10.89
CA LEU A 70 7.17 0.00 -10.87
C LEU A 70 7.91 -0.31 -12.18
N GLU A 71 7.29 -0.08 -13.33
CA GLU A 71 7.90 -0.38 -14.64
C GLU A 71 9.07 0.57 -14.97
N ALA A 72 9.12 1.77 -14.39
CA ALA A 72 10.25 2.69 -14.53
C ALA A 72 11.57 2.11 -13.99
N THR A 73 11.53 1.05 -13.16
CA THR A 73 12.72 0.32 -12.70
C THR A 73 13.39 -0.47 -13.83
N GLY A 74 12.65 -0.83 -14.88
CA GLY A 74 13.12 -1.69 -15.98
C GLY A 74 13.02 -3.20 -15.69
N ASP A 75 12.85 -3.58 -14.42
CA ASP A 75 12.91 -4.96 -13.94
C ASP A 75 11.53 -5.55 -13.60
N VAL A 76 10.47 -4.74 -13.65
CA VAL A 76 9.09 -5.15 -13.31
C VAL A 76 8.17 -4.99 -14.50
N ARG A 77 7.25 -5.95 -14.69
CA ARG A 77 6.08 -5.84 -15.57
C ARG A 77 4.82 -5.81 -14.69
N VAL A 78 3.90 -4.88 -14.96
CA VAL A 78 2.68 -4.74 -14.16
C VAL A 78 1.42 -5.10 -14.94
N GLU A 79 0.70 -6.10 -14.45
CA GLU A 79 -0.64 -6.45 -14.91
C GLU A 79 -1.69 -5.91 -13.94
N SER A 80 -2.57 -5.01 -14.42
CA SER A 80 -3.60 -4.43 -13.58
C SER A 80 -4.92 -5.17 -13.74
N ARG A 81 -5.53 -5.51 -12.61
CA ARG A 81 -6.80 -6.23 -12.52
C ARG A 81 -7.79 -5.50 -11.60
N SER A 82 -7.71 -4.18 -11.47
CA SER A 82 -8.67 -3.44 -10.63
C SER A 82 -10.00 -3.20 -11.35
N TYR A 83 -11.11 -3.40 -10.65
CA TYR A 83 -12.46 -3.21 -11.19
C TYR A 83 -13.40 -2.62 -10.14
N GLY A 84 -14.44 -1.87 -10.56
CA GLY A 84 -15.45 -1.39 -9.61
C GLY A 84 -16.20 -2.52 -8.91
N GLY A 85 -16.47 -2.38 -7.61
CA GLY A 85 -17.31 -3.34 -6.87
C GLY A 85 -16.58 -4.50 -6.19
N ILE A 86 -15.25 -4.56 -6.27
CA ILE A 86 -14.45 -5.65 -5.70
C ILE A 86 -14.26 -5.45 -4.20
N GLY A 87 -14.44 -6.53 -3.44
CA GLY A 87 -14.19 -6.62 -1.99
C GLY A 87 -14.05 -8.09 -1.59
N VAL A 88 -13.28 -8.37 -0.54
CA VAL A 88 -12.93 -9.76 -0.15
C VAL A 88 -14.13 -10.55 0.39
N LEU A 89 -15.19 -9.86 0.80
CA LEU A 89 -16.46 -10.45 1.24
C LEU A 89 -17.51 -10.51 0.13
N ARG A 90 -17.19 -9.98 -1.07
CA ARG A 90 -18.15 -9.93 -2.18
C ARG A 90 -18.24 -11.29 -2.87
N PRO A 91 -19.44 -11.70 -3.31
CA PRO A 91 -19.60 -12.88 -4.16
C PRO A 91 -18.71 -12.78 -5.41
N GLY A 92 -18.06 -13.89 -5.78
CA GLY A 92 -17.18 -13.95 -6.95
C GLY A 92 -15.74 -13.51 -6.70
N PHE A 93 -15.41 -12.96 -5.52
CA PHE A 93 -14.05 -12.55 -5.19
C PHE A 93 -13.03 -13.70 -5.36
N ASP A 94 -13.38 -14.92 -4.94
CA ASP A 94 -12.46 -16.06 -5.05
C ASP A 94 -12.11 -16.41 -6.50
N GLY A 95 -13.08 -16.32 -7.42
CA GLY A 95 -12.83 -16.54 -8.84
C GLY A 95 -11.99 -15.42 -9.44
N TYR A 96 -12.29 -14.18 -9.09
CA TYR A 96 -11.49 -13.00 -9.46
C TYR A 96 -10.03 -13.14 -8.99
N LEU A 97 -9.82 -13.55 -7.74
CA LEU A 97 -8.48 -13.78 -7.19
C LEU A 97 -7.75 -14.91 -7.94
N ALA A 98 -8.43 -16.03 -8.19
CA ALA A 98 -7.84 -17.15 -8.93
C ALA A 98 -7.40 -16.73 -10.35
N GLU A 99 -8.20 -15.92 -11.05
CA GLU A 99 -7.82 -15.38 -12.35
C GLU A 99 -6.61 -14.43 -12.29
N ALA A 100 -6.54 -13.59 -11.25
CA ALA A 100 -5.41 -12.68 -11.05
C ALA A 100 -4.10 -13.44 -10.74
N LEU A 101 -4.19 -14.60 -10.09
CA LEU A 101 -3.04 -15.44 -9.75
C LEU A 101 -2.64 -16.42 -10.86
N LEU A 102 -3.43 -16.56 -11.93
CA LEU A 102 -3.24 -17.58 -12.96
C LEU A 102 -1.86 -17.51 -13.65
N ALA A 103 -1.31 -16.31 -13.78
CA ALA A 103 0.00 -16.08 -14.39
C ALA A 103 1.18 -16.35 -13.45
N GLY A 104 0.93 -16.71 -12.18
CA GLY A 104 1.97 -16.91 -11.17
C GLY A 104 2.77 -15.64 -10.88
N PRO A 105 2.15 -14.56 -10.36
CA PRO A 105 2.85 -13.32 -10.09
C PRO A 105 3.89 -13.46 -8.96
N ASP A 106 5.02 -12.80 -9.11
CA ASP A 106 6.04 -12.67 -8.06
C ASP A 106 5.58 -11.71 -6.96
N VAL A 107 4.77 -10.71 -7.32
CA VAL A 107 4.24 -9.70 -6.40
C VAL A 107 2.75 -9.48 -6.66
N VAL A 108 1.95 -9.44 -5.59
CA VAL A 108 0.55 -9.01 -5.65
C VAL A 108 0.39 -7.74 -4.83
N VAL A 109 0.02 -6.65 -5.50
CA VAL A 109 -0.31 -5.38 -4.84
C VAL A 109 -1.82 -5.31 -4.68
N VAL A 110 -2.29 -5.21 -3.44
CA VAL A 110 -3.71 -5.23 -3.09
C VAL A 110 -4.14 -3.85 -2.63
N MET A 111 -5.23 -3.31 -3.20
CA MET A 111 -5.88 -2.11 -2.66
C MET A 111 -7.40 -2.32 -2.65
N LEU A 112 -7.88 -2.81 -1.50
CA LEU A 112 -9.27 -3.24 -1.28
C LEU A 112 -9.76 -2.83 0.12
N GLY A 113 -11.07 -2.97 0.34
CA GLY A 113 -11.75 -2.73 1.62
C GLY A 113 -12.93 -1.76 1.49
N GLY A 114 -12.98 -0.96 0.43
CA GLY A 114 -14.06 0.01 0.17
C GLY A 114 -15.44 -0.62 0.00
N TRP A 115 -15.50 -1.88 -0.38
CA TRP A 115 -16.76 -2.62 -0.58
C TRP A 115 -17.13 -3.58 0.56
N ASP A 116 -16.26 -3.73 1.57
CA ASP A 116 -16.41 -4.71 2.65
C ASP A 116 -16.92 -4.07 3.97
N GLN A 117 -17.26 -2.79 3.93
CA GLN A 117 -17.42 -1.92 5.11
C GLN A 117 -18.46 -2.42 6.11
N VAL A 118 -19.58 -2.94 5.62
CA VAL A 118 -20.62 -3.53 6.46
C VAL A 118 -20.08 -4.76 7.20
N GLY A 119 -19.33 -5.62 6.52
CA GLY A 119 -18.76 -6.82 7.12
C GLY A 119 -17.61 -6.53 8.07
N ILE A 120 -16.74 -5.57 7.71
CA ILE A 120 -15.64 -5.10 8.56
C ILE A 120 -16.16 -4.62 9.91
N LEU A 121 -17.23 -3.82 9.91
CA LEU A 121 -17.79 -3.26 11.14
C LEU A 121 -18.66 -4.26 11.91
N ALA A 122 -19.33 -5.18 11.22
CA ALA A 122 -20.17 -6.17 11.86
C ALA A 122 -19.36 -7.23 12.62
N ASP A 123 -18.27 -7.73 12.02
CA ASP A 123 -17.41 -8.75 12.62
C ASP A 123 -15.95 -8.58 12.15
N PRO A 124 -15.17 -7.72 12.84
CA PRO A 124 -13.78 -7.48 12.49
C PRO A 124 -12.90 -8.73 12.56
N GLU A 125 -13.21 -9.69 13.44
CA GLU A 125 -12.43 -10.93 13.60
C GLU A 125 -12.68 -11.88 12.43
N ALA A 126 -13.93 -12.03 12.00
CA ALA A 126 -14.25 -12.79 10.79
C ALA A 126 -13.63 -12.15 9.54
N TYR A 127 -13.64 -10.82 9.45
CA TYR A 127 -12.94 -10.12 8.38
C TYR A 127 -11.43 -10.37 8.41
N GLY A 128 -10.80 -10.33 9.59
CA GLY A 128 -9.39 -10.65 9.76
C GLY A 128 -9.03 -12.06 9.29
N ARG A 129 -9.82 -13.07 9.69
CA ARG A 129 -9.64 -14.45 9.20
C ARG A 129 -9.81 -14.56 7.69
N ARG A 130 -10.76 -13.82 7.12
CA ARG A 130 -10.94 -13.77 5.67
C ARG A 130 -9.73 -13.17 4.96
N LEU A 131 -9.10 -12.14 5.53
CA LEU A 131 -7.87 -11.59 4.99
C LEU A 131 -6.73 -12.62 5.02
N ASP A 132 -6.60 -13.38 6.12
CA ASP A 132 -5.61 -14.46 6.21
C ASP A 132 -5.80 -15.48 5.09
N GLU A 133 -7.02 -15.99 4.90
CA GLU A 133 -7.35 -16.94 3.81
C GLU A 133 -6.99 -16.40 2.42
N VAL A 134 -7.14 -15.09 2.21
CA VAL A 134 -6.87 -14.44 0.93
C VAL A 134 -5.37 -14.29 0.71
N VAL A 135 -4.62 -13.89 1.73
CA VAL A 135 -3.16 -13.75 1.67
C VAL A 135 -2.49 -15.11 1.54
N ASP A 136 -2.94 -16.12 2.30
CA ASP A 136 -2.41 -17.48 2.23
C ASP A 136 -2.42 -17.99 0.78
N ARG A 137 -3.51 -17.78 0.04
CA ARG A 137 -3.59 -18.19 -1.38
C ARG A 137 -2.58 -17.50 -2.29
N MET A 138 -2.24 -16.24 -2.01
CA MET A 138 -1.24 -15.51 -2.78
C MET A 138 0.16 -16.01 -2.45
N VAL A 139 0.45 -16.19 -1.16
CA VAL A 139 1.75 -16.64 -0.64
C VAL A 139 2.02 -18.10 -0.99
N ASP A 140 1.02 -18.98 -0.91
CA ASP A 140 1.11 -20.38 -1.35
C ASP A 140 1.45 -20.49 -2.84
N GLY A 141 1.06 -19.48 -3.64
CA GLY A 141 1.44 -19.32 -5.04
C GLY A 141 2.86 -18.81 -5.26
N GLY A 142 3.59 -18.48 -4.19
CA GLY A 142 4.94 -17.93 -4.21
C GLY A 142 5.02 -16.40 -4.25
N ALA A 143 3.89 -15.69 -4.18
CA ALA A 143 3.87 -14.24 -4.33
C ALA A 143 4.23 -13.51 -3.04
N ILE A 144 4.96 -12.40 -3.17
CA ILE A 144 5.07 -11.37 -2.14
C ILE A 144 3.80 -10.51 -2.18
N VAL A 145 3.14 -10.33 -1.03
CA VAL A 145 1.91 -9.54 -0.95
C VAL A 145 2.20 -8.15 -0.38
N ILE A 146 1.76 -7.11 -1.08
CA ILE A 146 1.78 -5.72 -0.61
C ILE A 146 0.35 -5.23 -0.48
N TRP A 147 -0.16 -5.15 0.75
CA TRP A 147 -1.50 -4.63 1.02
C TRP A 147 -1.46 -3.13 1.31
N LEU A 148 -2.02 -2.33 0.40
CA LEU A 148 -2.14 -0.90 0.54
C LEU A 148 -3.35 -0.56 1.42
N GLY A 149 -3.12 0.30 2.42
CA GLY A 149 -4.20 0.82 3.25
C GLY A 149 -5.23 1.59 2.43
N MET A 150 -6.50 1.54 2.83
CA MET A 150 -7.54 2.36 2.22
C MET A 150 -7.17 3.85 2.33
N PRO A 151 -7.14 4.57 1.20
CA PRO A 151 -6.81 5.99 1.19
C PRO A 151 -7.89 6.81 1.89
N PRO A 152 -7.56 8.02 2.39
CA PRO A 152 -8.57 8.92 2.93
C PRO A 152 -9.69 9.21 1.94
N THR A 153 -10.94 9.08 2.39
CA THR A 153 -12.14 9.35 1.59
C THR A 153 -12.78 10.67 2.04
N PRO A 154 -13.44 11.43 1.15
CA PRO A 154 -14.18 12.62 1.52
C PRO A 154 -15.17 12.35 2.68
N PRO A 155 -15.32 13.30 3.64
CA PRO A 155 -16.24 13.11 4.77
C PRO A 155 -17.70 12.83 4.37
N SER A 156 -18.10 13.32 3.19
CA SER A 156 -19.45 13.12 2.61
C SER A 156 -19.77 11.66 2.27
N GLU A 157 -18.77 10.80 2.15
CA GLU A 157 -18.98 9.38 1.86
C GLU A 157 -19.24 8.56 3.13
N HIS A 158 -18.99 9.13 4.32
CA HIS A 158 -19.24 8.50 5.62
C HIS A 158 -18.51 7.17 5.86
N LEU A 159 -17.35 6.97 5.21
CA LEU A 159 -16.58 5.71 5.26
C LEU A 159 -15.49 5.69 6.34
N GLU A 160 -15.24 6.81 7.02
CA GLU A 160 -14.08 6.97 7.91
C GLU A 160 -13.97 5.91 9.04
N PRO A 161 -15.06 5.50 9.73
CA PRO A 161 -14.97 4.44 10.73
C PRO A 161 -14.53 3.10 10.15
N ALA A 162 -15.14 2.69 9.03
CA ALA A 162 -14.81 1.45 8.35
C ALA A 162 -13.41 1.49 7.74
N ARG A 163 -12.99 2.62 7.17
CA ARG A 163 -11.61 2.84 6.67
C ARG A 163 -10.57 2.64 7.76
N ARG A 164 -10.79 3.19 8.96
CA ARG A 164 -9.88 3.00 10.11
C ARG A 164 -9.86 1.55 10.58
N ALA A 165 -11.02 0.91 10.67
CA ALA A 165 -11.13 -0.50 11.05
C ALA A 165 -10.41 -1.41 10.03
N ALA A 166 -10.60 -1.17 8.73
CA ALA A 166 -9.92 -1.89 7.66
C ALA A 166 -8.39 -1.74 7.76
N ASN A 167 -7.90 -0.51 7.89
CA ASN A 167 -6.46 -0.27 7.95
C ASN A 167 -5.82 -0.88 9.20
N ALA A 168 -6.52 -0.92 10.33
CA ALA A 168 -6.06 -1.65 11.52
C ALA A 168 -5.97 -3.16 11.27
N GLN A 169 -6.91 -3.73 10.50
CA GLN A 169 -6.86 -5.14 10.10
C GLN A 169 -5.70 -5.42 9.15
N PHE A 170 -5.37 -4.51 8.23
CA PHE A 170 -4.23 -4.65 7.31
C PHE A 170 -2.89 -4.54 8.04
N GLU A 171 -2.79 -3.66 9.03
CA GLU A 171 -1.61 -3.58 9.89
C GLU A 171 -1.44 -4.87 10.72
N ALA A 172 -2.53 -5.38 11.29
CA ALA A 172 -2.51 -6.64 12.00
C ALA A 172 -2.17 -7.82 11.07
N LEU A 173 -2.63 -7.80 9.82
CA LEU A 173 -2.33 -8.80 8.79
C LEU A 173 -0.83 -8.82 8.48
N ALA A 174 -0.20 -7.66 8.31
CA ALA A 174 1.24 -7.55 8.13
C ALA A 174 2.02 -8.13 9.33
N GLY A 175 1.51 -7.97 10.56
CA GLY A 175 2.11 -8.59 11.74
C GLY A 175 1.98 -10.11 11.82
N ARG A 176 1.03 -10.72 11.09
CA ARG A 176 0.83 -12.18 11.03
C ARG A 176 1.59 -12.86 9.88
N HIS A 177 1.83 -12.13 8.78
CA HIS A 177 2.43 -12.63 7.54
C HIS A 177 3.80 -12.01 7.19
N GLY A 178 4.37 -11.19 8.07
CA GLY A 178 5.65 -10.50 7.90
C GLY A 178 6.86 -11.20 8.52
#